data_AF-A0A5C1YCL9-F1
#
_entry.id   AF-A0A5C1YCL9-F1
#
_cell.length_a   1.000
_cell.length_b   1.000
_cell.length_c   1.000
_cell.angle_alpha   90.00
_cell.angle_beta   90.00
_cell.angle_gamma   90.00
#
_symmetry.space_group_name_H-M   'P 1'
#
loop_
_entity.id
_entity.type
_entity.pdbx_description
1 polymer ?
#
loop_
_entity_poly.entity_id
_entity_poly.type
_entity_poly.pdbx_seq_one_letter_code
_entity_poly.pdbx_strand_id
1 'polypeptide(L)'
;MLTHTNAARAAAGLAPLGRSGTLVSYACTWASQLAATGNFVHSSFPGGFSSWGENIAWGYGSASAVVEGWMGSAGHRANILNGGYTLHGACSAAGGDGRLYWVQQFGS
;
A
#
# COMPACT_ATOMS: atom_id res chain seq x y z
N MET A 1 -1.26 -6.38 -6.39
CA MET A 1 -0.55 -5.21 -5.81
C MET A 1 0.96 -5.37 -5.91
N LEU A 2 1.55 -6.33 -5.16
CA LEU A 2 3.01 -6.52 -5.10
C LEU A 2 3.68 -6.62 -6.48
N THR A 3 3.10 -7.39 -7.40
CA THR A 3 3.61 -7.51 -8.78
C THR A 3 3.73 -6.15 -9.50
N HIS A 4 2.71 -5.29 -9.42
CA HIS A 4 2.74 -3.97 -10.05
C HIS A 4 3.69 -3.00 -9.33
N THR A 5 3.77 -3.09 -7.99
CA THR A 5 4.75 -2.32 -7.20
C THR A 5 6.17 -2.70 -7.59
N ASN A 6 6.47 -3.99 -7.71
CA ASN A 6 7.79 -4.47 -8.13
C ASN A 6 8.08 -4.17 -9.60
N ALA A 7 7.09 -4.12 -10.48
CA ALA A 7 7.26 -3.65 -11.86
C ALA A 7 7.67 -2.16 -11.89
N ALA A 8 7.02 -1.31 -11.09
CA ALA A 8 7.37 0.11 -10.97
C ALA A 8 8.79 0.31 -10.40
N ARG A 9 9.16 -0.50 -9.40
CA ARG A 9 10.52 -0.49 -8.81
C ARG A 9 11.58 -0.95 -9.82
N ALA A 10 11.31 -2.03 -10.55
CA ALA A 10 12.21 -2.51 -11.59
C ALA A 10 12.43 -1.46 -12.69
N ALA A 11 11.37 -0.76 -13.12
CA ALA A 11 11.48 0.35 -14.07
C ALA A 11 12.32 1.54 -13.55
N ALA A 12 12.48 1.65 -12.22
CA ALA A 12 13.34 2.64 -11.58
C ALA A 12 14.72 2.08 -11.16
N GLY A 13 15.07 0.85 -11.55
CA GLY A 13 16.35 0.23 -11.20
C GLY A 13 16.46 -0.23 -9.75
N LEU A 14 15.35 -0.38 -9.03
CA LEU A 14 15.31 -0.80 -7.63
C LEU A 14 15.04 -2.30 -7.47
N ALA A 15 15.61 -2.87 -6.41
CA ALA A 15 15.34 -4.26 -6.02
C ALA A 15 13.85 -4.49 -5.70
N PRO A 16 13.31 -5.68 -6.00
CA PRO A 16 11.93 -6.01 -5.67
C PRO A 16 11.74 -6.11 -4.15
N LEU A 17 10.54 -5.76 -3.69
CA LEU A 17 10.12 -5.98 -2.31
C LEU A 17 9.68 -7.44 -2.11
N GLY A 18 9.98 -7.98 -0.93
CA GLY A 18 9.44 -9.25 -0.44
C GLY A 18 8.06 -9.09 0.19
N ARG A 19 7.22 -10.13 0.09
CA ARG A 19 5.91 -10.13 0.75
C ARG A 19 6.07 -10.40 2.26
N SER A 20 5.53 -9.52 3.09
CA SER A 20 5.44 -9.70 4.54
C SER A 20 4.01 -10.04 4.97
N GLY A 21 3.82 -11.21 5.60
CA GLY A 21 2.52 -11.61 6.14
C GLY A 21 2.00 -10.66 7.22
N THR A 22 2.90 -10.14 8.05
CA THR A 22 2.60 -9.14 9.09
C THR A 22 2.07 -7.85 8.47
N LEU A 23 2.76 -7.27 7.48
CA LEU A 23 2.30 -6.05 6.81
C LEU A 23 0.99 -6.26 6.03
N VAL A 24 0.77 -7.46 5.47
CA VAL A 24 -0.52 -7.80 4.83
C VAL A 24 -1.65 -7.80 5.86
N SER A 25 -1.44 -8.40 7.03
CA SER A 25 -2.45 -8.41 8.11
C SER A 25 -2.81 -6.97 8.53
N TYR A 26 -1.81 -6.12 8.77
CA TYR A 26 -2.04 -4.72 9.09
C TYR A 26 -2.76 -3.95 7.99
N ALA A 27 -2.36 -4.15 6.72
CA ALA A 27 -3.03 -3.53 5.59
C ALA A 27 -4.50 -3.97 5.47
N CYS A 28 -4.83 -5.24 5.74
CA CYS A 28 -6.21 -5.73 5.71
C CYS A 28 -7.07 -5.19 6.84
N THR A 29 -6.53 -5.14 8.06
CA THR A 29 -7.19 -4.52 9.20
C THR A 29 -7.51 -3.06 8.90
N TRP A 30 -6.53 -2.32 8.38
CA TRP A 30 -6.73 -0.90 8.11
C TRP A 30 -7.66 -0.66 6.92
N ALA A 31 -7.53 -1.43 5.83
CA ALA A 31 -8.46 -1.33 4.69
C ALA A 31 -9.91 -1.55 5.13
N SER A 32 -10.15 -2.55 6.00
CA SER A 32 -11.48 -2.81 6.58
C SER A 32 -11.98 -1.65 7.41
N GLN A 33 -11.12 -1.01 8.22
CA GLN A 33 -11.49 0.15 9.02
C GLN A 33 -11.83 1.37 8.16
N LEU A 34 -11.05 1.65 7.11
CA LEU A 34 -11.35 2.71 6.15
C LEU A 34 -12.69 2.46 5.45
N ALA A 35 -12.93 1.22 5.01
CA ALA A 35 -14.15 0.83 4.32
C ALA A 35 -15.40 0.90 5.23
N ALA A 36 -15.26 0.54 6.52
CA ALA A 36 -16.37 0.55 7.47
C ALA A 36 -16.73 1.96 7.95
N THR A 37 -15.74 2.85 8.09
CA THR A 37 -15.95 4.17 8.70
C THR A 37 -16.07 5.30 7.68
N GLY A 38 -15.52 5.14 6.48
CA GLY A 38 -15.34 6.22 5.52
C GLY A 38 -14.36 7.30 5.97
N ASN A 39 -13.76 7.17 7.16
CA ASN A 39 -12.79 8.11 7.69
C ASN A 39 -11.43 7.85 7.03
N PHE A 40 -11.13 8.61 5.98
CA PHE A 40 -9.95 8.38 5.15
C PHE A 40 -8.70 9.01 5.76
N VAL A 41 -8.01 8.24 6.60
CA VAL A 41 -6.81 8.66 7.35
C VAL A 41 -5.74 7.57 7.36
N HIS A 42 -4.48 7.98 7.50
CA HIS A 42 -3.36 7.05 7.65
C HIS A 42 -3.43 6.27 8.95
N SER A 43 -2.89 5.04 8.93
CA SER A 43 -2.78 4.19 10.12
C SER A 43 -1.64 4.61 11.04
N SER A 44 -1.68 4.13 12.28
CA SER A 44 -0.54 4.19 13.19
C SER A 44 0.50 3.14 12.80
N PHE A 45 1.78 3.49 13.01
CA PHE A 45 2.90 2.57 12.77
C PHE A 45 2.69 1.24 13.51
N PRO A 46 2.70 0.07 12.82
CA PRO A 46 2.46 -1.24 13.43
C PRO A 46 3.54 -1.75 14.39
N GLY A 47 4.70 -1.09 14.49
CA GLY A 47 5.84 -1.60 15.25
C GLY A 47 6.54 -2.79 14.57
N GLY A 48 7.72 -3.17 15.09
CA GLY A 48 8.45 -4.35 14.61
C GLY A 48 9.23 -4.18 13.29
N PHE A 49 9.37 -2.96 12.79
CA PHE A 49 10.18 -2.61 11.62
C PHE A 49 11.10 -1.44 11.93
N SER A 50 12.25 -1.38 11.26
CA SER A 50 13.22 -0.28 11.41
C SER A 50 12.79 0.99 10.67
N SER A 51 12.06 0.83 9.57
CA SER A 51 11.39 1.91 8.85
C SER A 51 10.02 1.44 8.36
N TRP A 52 9.12 2.39 8.10
CA TRP A 52 7.76 2.11 7.65
C TRP A 52 7.21 3.23 6.78
N GLY A 53 6.27 2.88 5.91
CA GLY A 53 5.55 3.83 5.08
C GLY A 53 4.20 3.25 4.65
N GLU A 54 3.25 4.14 4.36
CA GLU A 54 1.90 3.77 3.94
C GLU A 54 1.43 4.61 2.76
N ASN A 55 0.79 3.93 1.80
CA ASN A 55 -0.05 4.53 0.79
C ASN A 55 -1.49 4.07 1.01
N ILE A 56 -2.44 5.01 0.94
CA ILE A 56 -3.88 4.74 0.97
C ILE A 56 -4.55 5.32 -0.27
N ALA A 57 -5.61 4.69 -0.74
CA ALA A 57 -6.44 5.17 -1.85
C ALA A 57 -7.85 4.59 -1.75
N TRP A 58 -8.80 5.16 -2.48
CA TRP A 58 -10.12 4.57 -2.68
C TRP A 58 -10.61 4.80 -4.11
N GLY A 59 -11.59 4.01 -4.54
CA GLY A 59 -12.29 4.19 -5.83
C GLY A 59 -11.61 3.56 -7.05
N TYR A 60 -10.38 3.07 -6.90
CA TYR A 60 -9.71 2.31 -7.96
C TYR A 60 -10.27 0.88 -8.05
N GLY A 61 -10.64 0.45 -9.25
CA GLY A 61 -11.25 -0.87 -9.48
C GLY A 61 -10.26 -2.04 -9.52
N SER A 62 -8.95 -1.79 -9.54
CA SER A 62 -7.94 -2.84 -9.64
C SER A 62 -6.61 -2.45 -8.97
N ALA A 63 -5.82 -3.48 -8.67
CA ALA A 63 -4.49 -3.29 -8.10
C ALA A 63 -3.49 -2.66 -9.08
N SER A 64 -3.68 -2.77 -10.39
CA SER A 64 -2.86 -2.07 -11.37
C SER A 64 -3.19 -0.59 -11.40
N ALA A 65 -4.49 -0.26 -11.45
CA ALA A 65 -4.97 1.12 -11.52
C ALA A 65 -4.57 1.94 -10.28
N VAL A 66 -4.67 1.35 -9.07
CA VAL A 66 -4.27 2.05 -7.84
C VAL A 66 -2.76 2.29 -7.77
N VAL A 67 -1.94 1.33 -8.22
CA VAL A 67 -0.48 1.50 -8.26
C VAL A 67 -0.09 2.57 -9.28
N GLU A 68 -0.73 2.58 -10.44
CA GLU A 68 -0.55 3.64 -11.43
C GLU A 68 -0.92 5.02 -10.86
N GLY A 69 -2.07 5.13 -10.18
CA GLY A 69 -2.49 6.35 -9.50
C GLY A 69 -1.50 6.82 -8.44
N TRP A 70 -0.96 5.90 -7.62
CA TRP A 70 0.09 6.22 -6.67
C TRP A 70 1.39 6.65 -7.33
N MET A 71 1.79 6.03 -8.45
CA MET A 71 2.98 6.43 -9.21
C MET A 71 2.86 7.82 -9.84
N GLY A 72 1.63 8.31 -10.06
CA GLY A 72 1.32 9.67 -10.50
C GLY A 72 1.36 10.73 -9.38
N SER A 73 1.42 10.33 -8.10
CA SER A 73 1.48 11.25 -6.95
C SER A 73 2.87 11.25 -6.33
N ALA A 74 3.49 12.44 -6.19
CA ALA A 74 4.86 12.56 -5.68
C ALA A 74 5.05 11.90 -4.31
N GLY A 75 4.13 12.09 -3.37
CA GLY A 75 4.19 11.50 -2.04
C GLY A 75 4.07 9.98 -2.06
N HIS A 76 3.08 9.44 -2.78
CA HIS A 76 2.88 7.99 -2.85
C HIS A 76 3.98 7.28 -3.64
N ARG A 77 4.46 7.90 -4.72
CA ARG A 77 5.59 7.45 -5.52
C ARG A 77 6.86 7.38 -4.68
N ALA A 78 7.11 8.35 -3.79
CA ALA A 78 8.27 8.34 -2.91
C ALA A 78 8.29 7.08 -2.03
N ASN A 79 7.15 6.63 -1.50
CA ASN A 79 7.07 5.37 -0.76
C ASN A 79 7.38 4.15 -1.63
N ILE A 80 6.78 4.04 -2.82
CA ILE A 80 6.99 2.91 -3.75
C ILE A 80 8.47 2.80 -4.17
N LEU A 81 9.11 3.93 -4.42
CA LEU A 81 10.49 4.01 -4.91
C LEU A 81 11.52 4.24 -3.80
N ASN A 82 11.15 4.13 -2.53
CA ASN A 82 12.12 4.20 -1.45
C ASN A 82 12.99 2.93 -1.46
N GLY A 83 14.28 3.10 -1.72
CA GLY A 83 15.27 2.02 -1.76
C GLY A 83 15.57 1.38 -0.41
N GLY A 84 15.19 2.03 0.70
CA GLY A 84 15.38 1.50 2.05
C GLY A 84 14.37 0.42 2.44
N TYR A 85 13.20 0.34 1.77
CA TYR A 85 12.23 -0.70 2.04
C TYR A 85 12.60 -2.02 1.35
N THR A 86 12.39 -3.11 2.08
CA THR A 86 12.62 -4.49 1.62
C THR A 86 11.35 -5.34 1.69
N LEU A 87 10.36 -4.91 2.48
CA LEU A 87 9.11 -5.63 2.72
C LEU A 87 7.89 -4.84 2.24
N HIS A 88 6.87 -5.57 1.81
CA HIS A 88 5.60 -5.06 1.34
C HIS A 88 4.43 -5.88 1.89
N GLY A 89 3.34 -5.19 2.23
CA GLY A 89 2.03 -5.79 2.43
C GLY A 89 0.94 -4.88 1.88
N ALA A 90 -0.12 -5.45 1.34
CA ALA A 90 -1.25 -4.65 0.86
C ALA A 90 -2.55 -5.43 0.91
N CYS A 91 -3.65 -4.70 1.02
CA CYS A 91 -4.98 -5.25 1.05
C CYS A 91 -6.00 -4.23 0.55
N SER A 92 -7.21 -4.71 0.27
CA SER A 92 -8.35 -3.85 -0.03
C SER A 92 -9.62 -4.38 0.62
N ALA A 93 -10.53 -3.48 0.96
CA ALA A 93 -11.87 -3.81 1.44
C ALA A 93 -12.92 -2.94 0.73
N ALA A 94 -14.10 -3.51 0.48
CA ALA A 94 -15.22 -2.77 -0.09
C ALA A 94 -16.03 -2.08 1.01
N GLY A 95 -16.33 -0.80 0.86
CA GLY A 95 -17.30 -0.08 1.69
C GLY A 95 -18.73 -0.47 1.35
N GLY A 96 -19.70 0.02 2.14
CA GLY A 96 -21.12 -0.23 1.91
C GLY A 96 -21.66 0.27 0.56
N ASP A 97 -20.97 1.22 -0.07
CA ASP A 97 -21.25 1.75 -1.41
C ASP A 97 -20.54 0.96 -2.54
N GLY A 98 -19.87 -0.15 -2.22
CA GLY A 98 -19.10 -0.96 -3.16
C GLY A 98 -17.73 -0.38 -3.55
N ARG A 99 -17.37 0.80 -3.02
CA ARG A 99 -16.06 1.42 -3.26
C ARG A 99 -14.96 0.63 -2.60
N LEU A 100 -13.91 0.30 -3.35
CA LEU A 100 -12.71 -0.32 -2.79
C LEU A 100 -11.84 0.73 -2.10
N TYR A 101 -11.42 0.42 -0.88
CA TYR A 101 -10.41 1.11 -0.10
C TYR A 101 -9.14 0.28 -0.12
N TRP A 102 -8.02 0.88 -0.47
CA TRP A 102 -6.73 0.25 -0.67
C TRP A 102 -5.74 0.74 0.38
N VAL A 103 -5.00 -0.19 0.96
CA VAL A 103 -3.88 0.10 1.84
C VAL A 103 -2.67 -0.67 1.34
N GLN A 104 -1.55 0.04 1.18
CA GLN A 104 -0.24 -0.51 0.88
C GLN A 104 0.73 -0.05 1.96
N GLN A 105 1.43 -1.00 2.56
CA GLN A 105 2.42 -0.76 3.58
C GLN A 105 3.79 -1.27 3.14
N PHE A 106 4.82 -0.60 3.65
CA PHE A 106 6.23 -0.90 3.40
C PHE A 106 6.98 -1.05 4.73
N GLY A 107 8.06 -1.82 4.73
CA GLY A 107 8.93 -1.91 5.89
C GLY A 107 10.35 -2.36 5.56
N SER A 108 11.25 -2.24 6.54
CA SER A 108 12.62 -2.76 6.51
C SER A 108 13.04 -3.37 7.85
#